data_AF-A0A969VXM3-F1
#
_entry.id   AF-A0A969VXM3-F1
#
_cell.length_a   1.000
_cell.length_b   1.000
_cell.length_c   1.000
_cell.angle_alpha   90.00
_cell.angle_beta   90.00
_cell.angle_gamma   90.00
#
_symmetry.space_group_name_H-M   'P 1'
#
loop_
_entity.id
_entity.type
_entity.pdbx_description
1 polymer ?
#
loop_
_entity_poly.entity_id
_entity_poly.type
_entity_poly.pdbx_seq_one_letter_code
_entity_poly.pdbx_strand_id
1 'polypeptide(L)'
;ELAELNGSLERRVEAQLGELQRLARLKRFLPSQVAELVVSGDTETLLASHRREITVVFCDLRGFTSFSEIAEPEEVMGVLSAYHAAAGELIERYEATLERFAGDGLMALSRAPEAMLGSGRR
;
A
#
# COMPACT_ATOMS: atom_id res chain seq x y z
N GLU A 1 -48.33 3.79 -15.96
CA GLU A 1 -47.78 4.73 -14.95
C GLU A 1 -47.04 4.05 -13.80
N LEU A 2 -47.68 3.39 -12.83
CA LEU A 2 -46.97 2.73 -11.70
C LEU A 2 -45.99 1.62 -12.14
N ALA A 3 -46.38 0.78 -13.12
CA ALA A 3 -45.53 -0.27 -13.65
C ALA A 3 -44.31 0.27 -14.44
N GLU A 4 -44.48 1.41 -15.13
CA GLU A 4 -43.37 2.09 -15.81
C GLU A 4 -42.42 2.76 -14.83
N LEU A 5 -42.95 3.39 -13.77
CA LEU A 5 -42.16 4.00 -12.71
C LEU A 5 -41.35 2.93 -11.97
N ASN A 6 -41.95 1.79 -11.62
CA ASN A 6 -41.23 0.65 -11.04
C ASN A 6 -40.16 0.11 -11.98
N GLY A 7 -40.47 -0.13 -13.26
CA GLY A 7 -39.47 -0.59 -14.23
C GLY A 7 -38.35 0.41 -14.50
N SER A 8 -38.58 1.72 -14.28
CA SER A 8 -37.53 2.74 -14.34
C SER A 8 -36.66 2.78 -13.08
N LEU A 9 -37.28 2.56 -11.91
CA LEU A 9 -36.60 2.47 -10.61
C LEU A 9 -35.72 1.23 -10.54
N GLU A 10 -36.24 0.07 -10.94
CA GLU A 10 -35.49 -1.19 -10.99
C GLU A 10 -34.24 -1.06 -11.85
N ARG A 11 -34.36 -0.50 -13.07
CA ARG A 11 -33.21 -0.24 -13.94
C ARG A 11 -32.18 0.72 -13.34
N ARG A 12 -32.63 1.76 -12.61
CA ARG A 12 -31.74 2.72 -11.95
C ARG A 12 -31.00 2.11 -10.76
N VAL A 13 -31.71 1.32 -9.96
CA VAL A 13 -31.12 0.59 -8.81
C VAL A 13 -30.11 -0.42 -9.32
N GLU A 14 -30.43 -1.18 -10.36
CA GLU A 14 -29.53 -2.19 -10.94
C GLU A 14 -28.26 -1.55 -11.51
N ALA A 15 -28.39 -0.40 -12.20
CA ALA A 15 -27.24 0.36 -12.68
C ALA A 15 -26.35 0.88 -11.53
N GLN A 16 -26.94 1.44 -10.47
CA GLN A 16 -26.20 1.93 -9.31
C GLN A 16 -25.53 0.80 -8.52
N LEU A 17 -26.19 -0.35 -8.36
CA LEU A 17 -25.61 -1.53 -7.72
C LEU A 17 -24.42 -2.06 -8.53
N GLY A 18 -24.49 -2.07 -9.86
CA GLY A 18 -23.38 -2.44 -10.73
C GLY A 18 -22.16 -1.51 -10.56
N GLU A 19 -22.40 -0.21 -10.42
CA GLU A 19 -21.36 0.79 -10.20
C GLU A 19 -20.67 0.64 -8.85
N LEU A 20 -21.45 0.44 -7.77
CA LEU A 20 -20.93 0.17 -6.42
C LEU A 20 -20.11 -1.13 -6.37
N GLN A 21 -20.56 -2.19 -7.04
CA GLN A 21 -19.82 -3.44 -7.15
C GLN A 21 -18.48 -3.26 -7.88
N ARG A 22 -18.44 -2.41 -8.92
CA ARG A 22 -17.20 -2.12 -9.65
C ARG A 22 -16.20 -1.37 -8.78
N LEU A 23 -16.65 -0.39 -8.00
CA LEU A 23 -15.83 0.34 -7.04
C LEU A 23 -15.30 -0.57 -5.92
N ALA A 24 -16.14 -1.49 -5.41
CA ALA A 24 -15.72 -2.46 -4.40
C ALA A 24 -14.59 -3.38 -4.90
N ARG A 25 -14.63 -3.79 -6.18
CA ARG A 25 -13.54 -4.57 -6.79
C ARG A 25 -12.25 -3.77 -6.91
N LEU A 26 -12.33 -2.47 -7.20
CA LEU A 26 -11.17 -1.58 -7.29
C LEU A 26 -10.54 -1.35 -5.90
N LYS A 27 -11.36 -1.18 -4.85
CA LYS A 27 -10.89 -1.02 -3.45
C LYS A 27 -9.93 -2.13 -3.00
N ARG A 28 -10.12 -3.37 -3.45
CA ARG A 28 -9.25 -4.51 -3.12
C ARG A 28 -7.78 -4.29 -3.50
N PHE A 29 -7.53 -3.47 -4.53
CA PHE A 29 -6.20 -3.26 -5.09
C PHE A 29 -5.60 -1.91 -4.69
N LEU A 30 -6.31 -1.13 -3.87
CA LEU A 30 -5.86 0.16 -3.38
C LEU A 30 -5.47 0.04 -1.90
N PRO A 31 -4.42 0.74 -1.45
CA PRO A 31 -4.19 0.93 -0.03
C PRO A 31 -5.44 1.49 0.65
N SER A 32 -5.74 1.05 1.87
CA SER A 32 -6.99 1.35 2.60
C SER A 32 -7.30 2.85 2.65
N GLN A 33 -6.25 3.66 2.81
CA GLN A 33 -6.32 5.13 2.86
C GLN A 33 -6.84 5.73 1.53
N VAL A 34 -6.43 5.17 0.39
CA VAL A 34 -6.88 5.62 -0.94
C VAL A 34 -8.30 5.15 -1.22
N ALA A 35 -8.64 3.92 -0.79
CA ALA A 35 -9.97 3.35 -0.95
C ALA A 35 -11.07 4.16 -0.24
N GLU A 36 -10.80 4.67 0.97
CA GLU A 36 -11.73 5.52 1.71
C GLU A 36 -11.97 6.86 1.02
N LEU A 37 -10.91 7.49 0.54
CA LEU A 37 -10.95 8.80 -0.11
C LEU A 37 -11.61 8.77 -1.51
N VAL A 38 -11.45 7.68 -2.26
CA VAL A 38 -12.18 7.48 -3.53
C VAL A 38 -13.70 7.41 -3.30
N VAL A 39 -14.14 6.88 -2.15
CA VAL A 39 -15.57 6.81 -1.82
C VAL A 39 -16.13 8.12 -1.29
N SER A 40 -15.33 8.95 -0.62
CA SER A 40 -15.78 10.26 -0.13
C SER A 40 -15.95 11.30 -1.25
N GLY A 41 -15.43 11.03 -2.46
CA GLY A 41 -15.51 11.95 -3.61
C GLY A 41 -14.55 13.13 -3.54
N ASP A 42 -13.76 13.22 -2.47
CA ASP A 42 -12.82 14.32 -2.22
C ASP A 42 -11.46 14.05 -2.90
N THR A 43 -11.50 14.01 -4.23
CA THR A 43 -10.32 13.65 -5.04
C THR A 43 -9.41 14.86 -5.30
N GLU A 44 -9.94 16.08 -5.23
CA GLU A 44 -9.15 17.31 -5.39
C GLU A 44 -8.12 17.45 -4.27
N THR A 45 -8.51 17.13 -3.02
CA THR A 45 -7.62 17.21 -1.86
C THR A 45 -6.55 16.11 -1.88
N LEU A 46 -6.86 14.95 -2.47
CA LEU A 46 -5.92 13.85 -2.71
C LEU A 46 -4.83 14.21 -3.73
N LEU A 47 -5.22 14.88 -4.82
CA LEU A 47 -4.33 15.25 -5.92
C LEU A 47 -3.57 16.55 -5.64
N ALA A 48 -3.96 17.29 -4.60
CA ALA A 48 -3.24 18.47 -4.16
C ALA A 48 -1.81 18.11 -3.74
N SER A 49 -0.85 18.66 -4.48
CA SER A 49 0.56 18.57 -4.13
C SER A 49 0.80 19.18 -2.76
N HIS A 50 1.45 18.43 -1.87
CA HIS A 50 1.76 18.89 -0.53
C HIS A 50 3.17 18.45 -0.15
N ARG A 51 3.89 19.31 0.56
CA ARG A 51 5.21 18.99 1.11
C ARG A 51 5.04 18.33 2.48
N ARG A 52 5.61 17.14 2.66
CA ARG A 52 5.68 16.45 3.95
C ARG A 52 7.09 15.97 4.20
N GLU A 53 7.48 16.00 5.46
CA GLU A 53 8.72 15.37 5.92
C GLU A 53 8.47 13.88 6.11
N ILE A 54 9.33 13.07 5.50
CA ILE A 54 9.24 11.61 5.51
C ILE A 54 10.60 11.03 5.87
N THR A 55 10.59 9.81 6.39
CA THR A 55 11.79 8.99 6.58
C THR A 55 11.76 7.85 5.59
N VAL A 56 12.89 7.59 4.94
CA VAL A 56 13.06 6.45 4.04
C VAL A 56 14.13 5.55 4.62
N VAL A 57 13.81 4.26 4.72
CA VAL A 57 14.72 3.22 5.19
C VAL A 57 15.07 2.32 4.02
N PHE A 58 16.38 2.14 3.80
CA PHE A 58 16.93 1.13 2.91
C PHE A 58 17.61 0.07 3.77
N CYS A 59 17.33 -1.20 3.51
CA CYS A 59 17.95 -2.32 4.21
C CYS A 59 18.32 -3.39 3.19
N ASP A 60 19.44 -4.05 3.44
CA ASP A 60 19.99 -5.10 2.58
C ASP A 60 20.68 -6.18 3.43
N LEU A 61 20.65 -7.44 2.98
CA LEU A 61 21.22 -8.55 3.72
C LEU A 61 22.73 -8.65 3.47
N ARG A 62 23.51 -8.55 4.55
CA ARG A 62 24.97 -8.67 4.44
C ARG A 62 25.38 -10.04 3.90
N GLY A 63 26.18 -10.04 2.84
CA GLY A 63 26.75 -11.25 2.24
C GLY A 63 25.77 -12.07 1.41
N PHE A 64 24.55 -11.57 1.18
CA PHE A 64 23.54 -12.30 0.43
C PHE A 64 23.92 -12.53 -1.03
N THR A 65 24.57 -11.55 -1.69
CA THR A 65 25.05 -11.74 -3.08
C THR A 65 25.93 -12.97 -3.21
N SER A 66 26.98 -13.07 -2.39
CA SER A 66 27.90 -14.22 -2.40
C SER A 66 27.21 -15.53 -2.01
N PHE A 67 26.25 -15.49 -1.09
CA PHE A 67 25.44 -16.65 -0.73
C PHE A 67 24.57 -17.12 -1.92
N SER A 68 23.90 -16.20 -2.61
CA SER A 68 23.01 -16.50 -3.73
C SER A 68 23.73 -17.06 -4.96
N GLU A 69 25.03 -16.81 -5.09
CA GLU A 69 25.85 -17.35 -6.19
C GLU A 69 26.19 -18.83 -6.01
N ILE A 70 26.16 -19.35 -4.79
CA ILE A 70 26.61 -20.72 -4.46
C ILE A 70 25.49 -21.61 -3.93
N ALA A 71 24.42 -21.02 -3.39
CA ALA A 71 23.29 -21.75 -2.82
C ALA A 71 22.33 -22.23 -3.92
N GLU A 72 21.62 -23.32 -3.62
CA GLU A 72 20.56 -23.79 -4.53
C GLU A 72 19.39 -22.80 -4.52
N PRO A 73 18.65 -22.64 -5.64
CA PRO A 73 17.56 -21.66 -5.74
C PRO A 73 16.50 -21.79 -4.64
N GLU A 74 16.18 -23.02 -4.22
CA GLU A 74 15.22 -23.30 -3.16
C GLU A 74 15.67 -22.73 -1.81
N GLU A 75 16.97 -22.78 -1.52
CA GLU A 75 17.55 -22.24 -0.29
C GLU A 75 17.52 -20.71 -0.30
N VAL A 76 17.86 -20.10 -1.44
CA VAL A 76 17.79 -18.64 -1.64
C VAL A 76 16.35 -18.15 -1.44
N MET A 77 15.38 -18.82 -2.04
CA MET A 77 13.96 -18.49 -1.90
C MET A 77 13.47 -18.65 -0.45
N GLY A 78 13.95 -19.67 0.26
CA GLY A 78 13.66 -19.85 1.69
C GLY A 78 14.15 -18.70 2.56
N VAL A 79 15.40 -18.26 2.34
CA VAL A 79 15.99 -17.11 3.06
C VAL A 79 15.23 -15.82 2.75
N LEU A 80 14.95 -15.54 1.47
CA LEU A 80 14.20 -14.36 1.06
C LEU A 80 12.79 -14.35 1.67
N SER A 81 12.10 -15.48 1.65
CA SER A 81 10.75 -15.59 2.22
C SER A 81 10.74 -15.32 3.72
N ALA A 82 11.71 -15.88 4.47
CA ALA A 82 11.84 -15.63 5.91
C ALA A 82 12.18 -14.17 6.21
N TYR A 83 13.08 -13.58 5.43
CA TYR A 83 13.45 -12.17 5.56
C TYR A 83 12.27 -11.24 5.25
N HIS A 84 11.55 -11.45 4.15
CA HIS A 84 10.38 -10.64 3.78
C HIS A 84 9.26 -10.75 4.80
N ALA A 85 9.04 -11.93 5.40
CA ALA A 85 8.07 -12.11 6.48
C ALA A 85 8.46 -11.29 7.73
N ALA A 86 9.71 -11.43 8.20
CA ALA A 86 10.19 -10.68 9.37
C ALA A 86 10.19 -9.16 9.14
N ALA A 87 10.59 -8.72 7.94
CA ALA A 87 10.54 -7.32 7.56
C ALA A 87 9.09 -6.81 7.48
N GLY A 88 8.17 -7.61 6.93
CA GLY A 88 6.75 -7.29 6.85
C GLY A 88 6.12 -7.04 8.22
N GLU A 89 6.41 -7.89 9.21
CA GLU A 89 5.94 -7.70 10.58
C GLU A 89 6.44 -6.37 11.20
N LEU A 90 7.69 -5.98 10.92
CA LEU A 90 8.23 -4.71 11.41
C LEU A 90 7.58 -3.52 10.71
N ILE A 91 7.42 -3.59 9.39
CA ILE A 91 6.79 -2.53 8.59
C ILE A 91 5.36 -2.28 9.08
N GLU A 92 4.59 -3.35 9.29
CA GLU A 92 3.24 -3.26 9.85
C GLU A 92 3.24 -2.69 11.27
N ARG A 93 4.13 -3.20 12.14
CA ARG A 93 4.24 -2.73 13.54
C ARG A 93 4.53 -1.22 13.66
N TYR A 94 5.36 -0.69 12.77
CA TYR A 94 5.75 0.73 12.79
C TYR A 94 4.89 1.60 11.88
N GLU A 95 3.78 1.06 11.36
CA GLU A 95 2.88 1.76 10.41
C GLU A 95 3.64 2.39 9.22
N ALA A 96 4.73 1.74 8.82
CA ALA A 96 5.51 2.12 7.66
C ALA A 96 4.85 1.56 6.39
N THR A 97 5.09 2.22 5.27
CA THR A 97 4.67 1.76 3.95
C THR A 97 5.86 1.09 3.27
N LEU A 98 5.77 -0.22 3.02
CA LEU A 98 6.70 -0.88 2.10
C LEU A 98 6.49 -0.34 0.70
N GLU A 99 7.54 0.16 0.07
CA GLU A 99 7.48 0.60 -1.33
C GLU A 99 7.83 -0.55 -2.27
N ARG A 100 8.95 -1.24 -2.00
CA ARG A 100 9.38 -2.41 -2.77
C ARG A 100 10.34 -3.30 -2.00
N PHE A 101 10.33 -4.58 -2.37
CA PHE A 101 11.47 -5.49 -2.23
C PHE A 101 12.24 -5.54 -3.56
N ALA A 102 13.55 -5.73 -3.48
CA ALA A 102 14.44 -5.94 -4.61
C ALA A 102 15.46 -7.01 -4.22
N GLY A 103 15.04 -8.28 -4.26
CA GLY A 103 15.83 -9.39 -3.73
C GLY A 103 15.94 -9.30 -2.20
N ASP A 104 17.18 -9.19 -1.72
CA ASP A 104 17.61 -8.91 -0.35
C ASP A 104 17.42 -7.45 0.08
N GLY A 105 17.32 -6.55 -0.89
CA GLY A 105 17.03 -5.14 -0.65
C GLY A 105 15.56 -4.88 -0.31
N LEU A 106 15.30 -3.93 0.58
CA LEU A 106 13.98 -3.34 0.78
C LEU A 106 14.04 -1.81 0.88
N MET A 107 12.95 -1.17 0.48
CA MET A 107 12.71 0.26 0.71
C MET A 107 11.37 0.44 1.41
N ALA A 108 11.39 1.10 2.57
CA ALA A 108 10.19 1.45 3.33
C ALA A 108 10.16 2.95 3.63
N LEU A 109 8.95 3.52 3.66
CA LEU A 109 8.73 4.92 4.02
C LEU A 109 7.90 5.00 5.30
N SER A 110 8.24 5.92 6.20
CA SER A 110 7.33 6.31 7.28
C SER A 110 7.17 7.82 7.29
N ARG A 111 6.07 8.29 7.89
CA ARG A 111 6.02 9.67 8.36
C ARG A 111 7.15 9.85 9.38
N ALA A 112 7.85 10.98 9.31
CA ALA A 112 8.95 11.24 10.23
C ALA A 112 8.48 11.02 11.68
N PRO A 113 9.16 10.15 12.47
CA PRO A 113 8.82 10.00 13.88
C PRO A 113 8.96 11.35 14.58
N GLU A 114 8.03 11.68 15.48
CA GLU A 114 8.07 12.96 16.23
C GLU A 114 9.41 13.16 16.96
N ALA A 115 10.07 12.07 17.36
CA ALA A 115 11.40 12.10 17.98
C ALA A 115 12.51 12.64 17.05
N MET A 116 12.38 12.50 15.73
CA MET A 116 13.36 13.00 14.77
C MET A 116 13.15 14.49 14.43
N LEU A 117 11.93 15.00 14.66
CA LEU A 117 11.57 16.42 14.47
C LEU A 117 12.21 17.36 15.52
N GLY A 118 12.90 16.80 16.54
CA GLY A 118 13.61 17.57 17.57
C GLY A 118 15.09 17.85 17.29
N SER A 119 15.69 17.28 16.23
CA SER A 119 17.17 17.28 16.07
C SER A 119 17.72 18.23 14.98
N GLY A 120 16.88 19.00 14.28
CA GLY A 120 17.29 19.66 13.02
C GLY A 120 16.87 21.12 12.85
N ARG A 121 17.02 21.98 13.87
CA ARG A 121 17.07 23.43 13.65
C ARG A 121 18.47 23.95 13.97
N ARG A 122 19.33 24.05 12.95
CA ARG A 122 20.27 25.16 12.73
C ARG A 122 20.55 25.31 11.24
#